data_AF-A0A1F5CJK0-F1
#
_entry.id   AF-A0A1F5CJK0-F1
#
_cell.length_a   1.000
_cell.length_b   1.000
_cell.length_c   1.000
_cell.angle_alpha   90.00
_cell.angle_beta   90.00
_cell.angle_gamma   90.00
#
_symmetry.space_group_name_H-M   'P 1'
#
loop_
_entity.id
_entity.type
_entity.pdbx_description
1 polymer ?
#
loop_
_entity_poly.entity_id
_entity_poly.type
_entity_poly.pdbx_seq_one_letter_code
_entity_poly.pdbx_strand_id
1 'polypeptide(L)'
;MTVNIPALKIAKVVLTAYSSTPDQTDSTPFITALGTRTRDGVIAANFLAFGTKVQIPEIFGDKVFTVEDRMAKKHDDKIDIWFPERRLAKKFGIQEAEVIILD
;
A
#
# COMPACT_ATOMS: atom_id res chain seq x y z
N MET A 1 6.98 -24.62 21.23
CA MET A 1 7.40 -23.69 20.18
C MET A 1 6.80 -22.34 20.50
N THR A 2 7.57 -21.44 21.09
CA THR A 2 7.16 -20.05 21.29
C THR A 2 7.28 -19.36 19.94
N VAL A 3 6.15 -19.10 19.29
CA VAL A 3 6.11 -18.31 18.07
C VAL A 3 6.44 -16.89 18.49
N ASN A 4 7.62 -16.39 18.11
CA ASN A 4 7.99 -15.00 18.30
C ASN A 4 7.15 -14.18 17.32
N ILE A 5 5.96 -13.74 17.74
CA ILE A 5 5.13 -12.86 16.93
C ILE A 5 5.79 -11.48 17.01
N PRO A 6 6.30 -10.92 15.90
CA PRO A 6 6.85 -9.57 15.92
C PRO A 6 5.79 -8.62 16.47
N ALA A 7 6.20 -7.62 17.26
CA ALA A 7 5.28 -6.70 17.90
C ALA A 7 4.45 -5.98 16.83
N LEU A 8 3.18 -6.37 16.71
CA LEU A 8 2.24 -5.77 15.78
C LEU A 8 2.10 -4.28 16.12
N LYS A 9 2.51 -3.41 15.20
CA LYS A 9 2.28 -1.97 15.33
C LYS A 9 0.97 -1.64 14.64
N ILE A 10 0.02 -1.11 15.40
CA ILE A 10 -1.25 -0.63 14.90
C ILE A 10 -1.16 0.88 14.78
N ALA A 11 -1.45 1.41 13.59
CA ALA A 11 -1.49 2.85 13.34
C ALA A 11 -2.77 3.20 12.58
N LYS A 12 -3.40 4.31 12.95
CA LYS A 12 -4.47 4.90 12.15
C LYS A 12 -3.83 5.67 11.00
N VAL A 13 -4.09 5.26 9.76
CA VAL A 13 -3.42 5.80 8.57
C VAL A 13 -4.47 6.20 7.53
N VAL A 14 -4.20 7.29 6.81
CA VAL A 14 -4.98 7.68 5.64
C VAL A 14 -4.64 6.74 4.48
N LEU A 15 -5.66 6.14 3.90
CA LEU A 15 -5.57 5.22 2.77
C LEU A 15 -6.09 5.91 1.52
N THR A 16 -5.26 5.95 0.48
CA THR A 16 -5.65 6.38 -0.86
C THR A 16 -5.54 5.23 -1.84
N ALA A 17 -6.00 5.43 -3.07
CA ALA A 17 -5.87 4.46 -4.13
C ALA A 17 -5.31 5.09 -5.40
N TYR A 18 -4.42 4.35 -6.06
CA TYR A 18 -3.88 4.69 -7.37
C TYR A 18 -4.02 3.52 -8.35
N SER A 19 -3.88 3.82 -9.63
CA SER A 19 -3.84 2.81 -10.69
C SER A 19 -2.72 3.15 -11.66
N SER A 20 -2.10 2.13 -12.25
CA SER A 20 -1.05 2.23 -13.28
C SER A 20 -1.55 2.78 -14.64
N THR A 21 -2.55 3.66 -14.65
CA THR A 21 -2.94 4.36 -15.88
C THR A 21 -1.81 5.30 -16.30
N PRO A 22 -1.39 5.31 -17.58
CA PRO A 22 -0.25 6.09 -18.08
C PRO A 22 -0.30 7.57 -17.67
N ASP A 23 -1.51 8.13 -17.55
CA ASP A 23 -1.80 9.49 -17.11
C ASP A 23 -1.43 9.81 -15.63
N GLN A 24 -0.88 8.84 -14.87
CA GLN A 24 -0.45 9.01 -13.47
C GLN A 24 1.00 8.58 -13.20
N THR A 25 1.76 8.16 -14.22
CA THR A 25 3.12 7.60 -14.04
C THR A 25 4.06 8.09 -15.14
N ASP A 26 5.35 8.29 -14.81
CA ASP A 26 6.39 8.42 -15.82
C ASP A 26 6.49 7.12 -16.64
N SER A 27 7.23 7.15 -17.75
CA SER A 27 7.47 6.21 -18.87
C SER A 27 7.41 4.67 -18.62
N THR A 28 7.24 4.18 -17.39
CA THR A 28 7.09 2.77 -16.99
C THR A 28 5.93 2.55 -15.98
N PRO A 29 4.65 2.67 -16.38
CA PRO A 29 3.47 2.67 -15.49
C PRO A 29 3.31 1.46 -14.55
N PHE A 30 3.95 0.34 -14.88
CA PHE A 30 3.80 -0.94 -14.20
C PHE A 30 5.02 -1.35 -13.39
N ILE A 31 6.05 -0.50 -13.29
CA ILE A 31 7.27 -0.80 -12.51
C ILE A 31 7.21 0.00 -11.21
N THR A 32 7.29 -0.71 -10.07
CA THR A 32 7.33 -0.11 -8.74
C THR A 32 8.70 0.51 -8.45
N ALA A 33 8.80 1.34 -7.40
CA ALA A 33 10.09 1.85 -6.94
C ALA A 33 11.10 0.73 -6.56
N LEU A 34 10.64 -0.48 -6.26
CA LEU A 34 11.48 -1.67 -6.01
C LEU A 34 11.91 -2.39 -7.32
N GLY A 35 11.46 -1.93 -8.48
CA GLY A 35 11.75 -2.55 -9.79
C GLY A 35 10.88 -3.77 -10.11
N THR A 36 9.86 -4.05 -9.30
CA THR A 36 8.91 -5.16 -9.52
C THR A 36 7.72 -4.71 -10.37
N ARG A 37 6.95 -5.67 -10.90
CA ARG A 37 5.68 -5.35 -11.56
C ARG A 37 4.57 -5.07 -10.54
N THR A 38 3.78 -4.04 -10.79
CA THR A 38 2.56 -3.76 -10.03
C THR A 38 1.58 -4.93 -10.13
N ARG A 39 0.97 -5.27 -8.98
CA ARG A 39 0.03 -6.39 -8.85
C ARG A 39 -0.85 -6.17 -7.63
N ASP A 40 -1.91 -6.95 -7.55
CA ASP A 40 -2.77 -6.97 -6.37
C ASP A 40 -1.94 -7.26 -5.11
N GLY A 41 -2.14 -6.44 -4.07
CA GLY A 41 -1.36 -6.51 -2.83
C GLY A 41 -0.12 -5.61 -2.77
N VAL A 42 0.20 -4.86 -3.83
CA VAL A 42 1.24 -3.83 -3.79
C VAL A 42 0.68 -2.52 -3.21
N ILE A 43 1.46 -1.89 -2.33
CA ILE A 43 1.17 -0.55 -1.81
C ILE A 43 2.39 0.37 -1.91
N ALA A 44 2.13 1.67 -1.95
CA ALA A 44 3.12 2.72 -1.82
C ALA A 44 3.05 3.35 -0.42
N ALA A 45 4.20 3.49 0.25
CA ALA A 45 4.30 4.17 1.54
C ALA A 45 5.73 4.70 1.73
N ASN A 46 5.89 5.97 2.09
CA ASN A 46 7.22 6.55 2.29
C ASN A 46 7.80 6.27 3.68
N PHE A 47 6.95 6.21 4.70
CA PHE A 47 7.34 6.03 6.10
C PHE A 47 7.59 4.57 6.50
N LEU A 48 7.33 3.62 5.59
CA LEU A 48 7.60 2.19 5.79
C LEU A 48 8.75 1.72 4.91
N ALA A 49 9.56 0.79 5.43
CA ALA A 49 10.62 0.17 4.65
C ALA A 49 10.05 -0.62 3.47
N PHE A 50 10.85 -0.80 2.42
CA PHE A 50 10.47 -1.72 1.35
C PHE A 50 10.38 -3.15 1.89
N GLY A 51 9.44 -3.92 1.37
CA GLY A 51 9.16 -5.28 1.81
C GLY A 51 8.25 -5.37 3.04
N THR A 52 8.00 -4.25 3.74
CA THR A 52 7.13 -4.25 4.92
C THR A 52 5.75 -4.78 4.58
N LYS A 53 5.27 -5.72 5.41
CA LYS A 53 3.93 -6.31 5.26
C LYS A 53 2.92 -5.60 6.14
N VAL A 54 1.74 -5.33 5.59
CA VAL A 54 0.64 -4.71 6.34
C VAL A 54 -0.70 -5.39 6.06
N GLN A 55 -1.62 -5.29 7.01
CA GLN A 55 -3.03 -5.67 6.86
C GLN A 55 -3.94 -4.49 7.18
N ILE A 56 -5.11 -4.48 6.56
CA ILE A 56 -6.14 -3.46 6.77
C ILE A 56 -7.47 -4.22 6.96
N PRO A 57 -7.71 -4.80 8.15
CA PRO A 57 -8.78 -5.78 8.35
C PRO A 57 -10.18 -5.26 8.08
N GLU A 58 -10.46 -4.01 8.46
CA GLU A 58 -11.77 -3.38 8.30
C GLU A 58 -12.21 -3.29 6.83
N ILE A 59 -11.25 -3.17 5.91
CA ILE A 59 -11.51 -2.90 4.50
C ILE A 59 -11.25 -4.14 3.64
N PHE A 60 -10.19 -4.89 3.94
CA PHE A 60 -9.71 -6.00 3.11
C PHE A 60 -9.61 -7.34 3.84
N GLY A 61 -10.08 -7.43 5.09
CA GLY A 61 -10.00 -8.64 5.91
C GLY A 61 -8.55 -9.10 6.10
N ASP A 62 -8.30 -10.40 5.91
CA ASP A 62 -6.99 -11.00 6.16
C ASP A 62 -5.95 -10.73 5.07
N LYS A 63 -6.29 -9.93 4.05
CA LYS A 63 -5.40 -9.64 2.94
C LYS A 63 -4.13 -8.91 3.40
N VAL A 64 -2.98 -9.47 3.01
CA VAL A 64 -1.66 -8.89 3.26
C VAL A 64 -1.21 -8.07 2.06
N PHE A 65 -0.77 -6.86 2.34
CA PHE A 65 -0.15 -5.96 1.39
C PHE A 65 1.35 -5.88 1.64
N THR A 66 2.13 -5.57 0.60
CA THR A 66 3.58 -5.41 0.68
C THR A 66 3.97 -4.04 0.12
N VAL A 67 4.81 -3.33 0.88
CA VAL A 67 5.38 -2.04 0.47
C VAL A 67 6.43 -2.29 -0.60
N GLU A 68 6.08 -2.07 -1.86
CA GLU A 68 7.02 -2.18 -3.00
C GLU A 68 7.19 -0.87 -3.75
N ASP A 69 6.37 0.14 -3.44
CA ASP A 69 6.35 1.39 -4.17
C ASP A 69 6.53 2.61 -3.25
N ARG A 70 6.73 3.78 -3.88
CA ARG A 70 6.93 5.06 -3.19
C ARG A 70 6.01 6.12 -3.75
N MET A 71 5.67 7.06 -2.87
CA MET A 71 4.92 8.26 -3.23
C MET A 71 5.87 9.44 -3.41
N ALA A 72 5.38 10.53 -4.01
CA ALA A 72 6.10 11.79 -3.98
C ALA A 72 6.45 12.17 -2.52
N LYS A 73 7.62 12.80 -2.29
CA LYS A 73 8.19 13.13 -0.95
C LYS A 73 7.30 13.89 0.03
N LYS A 74 6.14 14.39 -0.40
CA LYS A 74 5.18 15.14 0.43
C LYS A 74 4.09 14.26 1.05
N HIS A 75 4.24 12.94 0.96
CA HIS A 75 3.20 11.95 1.26
C HIS A 75 3.74 10.91 2.23
N ASP A 76 4.14 11.38 3.42
CA ASP A 76 4.85 10.57 4.42
C ASP A 76 3.91 10.06 5.53
N ASP A 77 2.62 10.31 5.40
CA ASP A 77 1.58 10.05 6.41
C ASP A 77 0.46 9.12 5.90
N LYS A 78 0.59 8.60 4.67
CA LYS A 78 -0.45 7.82 4.02
C LYS A 78 0.08 6.61 3.26
N ILE A 79 -0.83 5.66 3.05
CA ILE A 79 -0.59 4.47 2.23
C ILE A 79 -1.45 4.59 0.97
N ASP A 80 -0.83 4.38 -0.20
CA ASP A 80 -1.53 4.34 -1.48
C ASP A 80 -1.67 2.90 -1.95
N ILE A 81 -2.91 2.44 -2.13
CA ILE A 81 -3.21 1.07 -2.51
C ILE A 81 -3.33 0.97 -4.03
N TRP A 82 -2.59 0.04 -4.62
CA TRP A 82 -2.65 -0.19 -6.05
C TRP A 82 -3.94 -0.91 -6.45
N PHE A 83 -4.59 -0.41 -7.50
CA PHE A 83 -5.71 -1.06 -8.16
C PHE A 83 -5.44 -1.26 -9.66
N PRO A 84 -5.96 -2.33 -10.27
CA PRO A 84 -5.76 -2.61 -11.70
C PRO A 84 -6.50 -1.62 -12.61
N GLU A 85 -7.60 -1.02 -12.12
CA GLU A 85 -8.42 -0.08 -12.90
C GLU A 85 -8.61 1.23 -12.14
N ARG A 86 -8.51 2.36 -12.87
CA ARG A 86 -8.77 3.71 -12.33
C ARG A 86 -10.16 3.86 -11.73
N ARG A 87 -11.17 3.19 -12.30
CA ARG A 87 -12.55 3.22 -11.78
C ARG A 87 -12.63 2.60 -10.38
N LEU A 88 -11.87 1.54 -10.11
CA LEU A 88 -11.81 0.91 -8.80
C LEU A 88 -11.12 1.83 -7.79
N ALA A 89 -9.99 2.44 -8.16
CA ALA A 89 -9.30 3.42 -7.32
C ALA A 89 -10.22 4.62 -6.98
N LYS A 90 -10.96 5.15 -7.95
CA LYS A 90 -11.94 6.22 -7.72
C LYS A 90 -13.09 5.79 -6.80
N LYS A 91 -13.58 4.55 -6.95
CA LYS A 91 -14.64 4.00 -6.11
C LYS A 91 -14.17 3.78 -4.67
N PHE A 92 -12.90 3.41 -4.50
CA PHE A 92 -12.30 3.24 -3.19
C PHE A 92 -12.27 4.56 -2.40
N GLY A 93 -11.90 5.65 -3.08
CA GLY A 93 -11.87 6.98 -2.48
C GLY A 93 -10.74 7.15 -1.45
N ILE A 94 -10.92 8.10 -0.53
CA ILE A 94 -10.03 8.29 0.62
C ILE A 94 -10.71 7.66 1.83
N GLN A 95 -9.97 6.83 2.55
CA GLN A 95 -10.45 6.19 3.78
C GLN A 95 -9.45 6.39 4.90
N GLU A 96 -9.90 6.25 6.14
CA GLU A 96 -9.04 6.14 7.31
C GLU A 96 -9.35 4.81 7.99
N ALA A 97 -8.34 3.99 8.23
CA ALA A 97 -8.52 2.72 8.92
C ALA A 97 -7.29 2.39 9.77
N GLU A 98 -7.45 1.42 10.66
CA GLU A 98 -6.33 0.82 11.37
C GLU A 98 -5.54 -0.08 10.44
N VAL A 99 -4.22 0.17 10.40
CA VAL A 99 -3.25 -0.62 9.66
C VAL A 99 -2.41 -1.41 10.64
N ILE A 100 -2.39 -2.72 10.46
CA ILE A 100 -1.56 -3.63 11.24
C ILE A 100 -0.27 -3.87 10.47
N ILE A 101 0.87 -3.47 11.03
CA ILE A 101 2.19 -3.72 10.45
C ILE A 101 2.70 -5.07 10.97
N LEU A 102 3.03 -5.96 10.05
CA LEU A 102 3.41 -7.36 10.31
C LEU A 102 4.93 -7.62 10.33
N ASP A 103 5.73 -6.60 9.97
CA ASP A 103 7.17 -6.65 9.64
C ASP A 103 7.43 -7.22 8.23
#